data_AF-A0A2G6HZD3-F1
#
_entry.id   AF-A0A2G6HZD3-F1
#
_cell.length_a   1.000
_cell.length_b   1.000
_cell.length_c   1.000
_cell.angle_alpha   90.00
_cell.angle_beta   90.00
_cell.angle_gamma   90.00
#
_symmetry.space_group_name_H-M   'P 1'
#
loop_
_entity.id
_entity.type
_entity.pdbx_description
1 polymer ?
#
loop_
_entity_poly.entity_id
_entity_poly.type
_entity_poly.pdbx_seq_one_letter_code
_entity_poly.pdbx_strand_id
1 'polypeptide(L)'
;MEQTVETSTVQKDLQADQAIDFKMVTFSLAGKDYAIDIMQVKEISKISRFTFVPNSAPFVRGVYNLRGDIISVIDLRLFFNLPAAEQEGAGGENIIILRLEEHVLAVVVDEIDKVVGISKESIQPPHPIFGDINIKYISGVVEEHGRLYVILDVERILGTGDRSRTKEQNAFSSSLPEIKQAEQTSAGGAAAPVSEGQMEVDLGFIKETLVTFLAFYAGPMNMEWMRSRYISWKKQRGDKIQLTSEKDAQDFLAPFWSPFSGAFWSSDYADKVAALLPPGHTGNFQVWNPGCGMGHEACSLACTIKKTLPKVHLRILAHDKDLIRVSGAPGLRPPENAGEPFSSFTAEGARETVFNKEITDALLFEYHDITHDNTLPKLDMVVARDTLCYLPEESCRALFNTLDDVMKPGSLLLLGSNEEPINPELWERIENSGVVAYKKR
;
A
#
# COMPACT_ATOMS: atom_id res chain seq x y z
N MET A 1 62.50 -50.42 -35.04
CA MET A 1 61.09 -50.79 -35.16
C MET A 1 60.50 -50.70 -33.76
N GLU A 2 60.48 -49.53 -33.11
CA GLU A 2 59.60 -48.39 -33.37
C GLU A 2 58.14 -48.80 -33.53
N GLN A 3 57.42 -48.79 -32.40
CA GLN A 3 56.08 -48.19 -32.28
C GLN A 3 55.82 -47.93 -30.80
N THR A 4 55.97 -46.66 -30.42
CA THR A 4 55.69 -46.12 -29.09
C THR A 4 54.21 -45.74 -29.00
N VAL A 5 53.67 -46.03 -27.83
CA VAL A 5 52.38 -45.67 -27.25
C VAL A 5 52.04 -44.19 -27.43
N GLU A 6 50.81 -43.87 -27.82
CA GLU A 6 50.10 -42.71 -27.26
C GLU A 6 48.57 -42.88 -27.34
N THR A 7 48.02 -43.23 -26.19
CA THR A 7 46.62 -43.20 -25.81
C THR A 7 46.22 -41.74 -25.59
N SER A 8 45.43 -41.14 -26.49
CA SER A 8 44.76 -39.88 -26.22
C SER A 8 43.40 -40.15 -25.58
N THR A 9 43.42 -40.26 -24.25
CA THR A 9 42.25 -40.31 -23.39
C THR A 9 41.51 -38.97 -23.45
N VAL A 10 40.22 -39.06 -23.76
CA VAL A 10 39.22 -38.01 -23.71
C VAL A 10 39.24 -37.30 -22.35
N GLN A 11 39.62 -36.03 -22.31
CA GLN A 11 39.32 -35.13 -21.20
C GLN A 11 37.80 -34.84 -21.22
N LYS A 12 37.08 -35.51 -20.32
CA LYS A 12 35.77 -35.07 -19.84
C LYS A 12 35.99 -33.84 -18.96
N ASP A 13 35.68 -32.65 -19.47
CA ASP A 13 35.42 -31.51 -18.60
C ASP A 13 34.04 -31.69 -17.95
N LEU A 14 34.07 -31.63 -16.62
CA LEU A 14 32.95 -31.75 -15.71
C LEU A 14 32.03 -30.53 -15.86
N GLN A 15 30.97 -30.64 -16.67
CA GLN A 15 29.79 -29.81 -16.43
C GLN A 15 29.02 -30.44 -15.28
N ALA A 16 29.11 -29.80 -14.11
CA ALA A 16 28.22 -30.06 -13.00
C ALA A 16 26.78 -29.93 -13.51
N ASP A 17 26.00 -30.99 -13.33
CA ASP A 17 24.57 -31.05 -13.58
C ASP A 17 23.90 -30.11 -12.57
N GLN A 18 23.93 -28.80 -12.85
CA GLN A 18 23.19 -27.83 -12.06
C GLN A 18 21.72 -28.03 -12.35
N ALA A 19 20.95 -28.42 -11.33
CA ALA A 19 19.51 -28.55 -11.44
C ALA A 19 18.92 -27.19 -11.83
N ILE A 20 18.38 -27.10 -13.04
CA ILE A 20 17.64 -25.91 -13.49
C ILE A 20 16.28 -25.93 -12.76
N ASP A 21 16.19 -25.23 -11.64
CA ASP A 21 15.00 -25.14 -10.79
C ASP A 21 14.38 -23.73 -10.74
N PHE A 22 14.96 -22.77 -11.47
CA PHE A 22 14.40 -21.44 -11.70
C PHE A 22 14.43 -21.07 -13.18
N LYS A 23 13.37 -20.41 -13.65
CA LYS A 23 13.27 -19.91 -15.03
C LYS A 23 12.83 -18.46 -15.00
N MET A 24 13.47 -17.64 -15.81
CA MET A 24 13.22 -16.21 -15.85
C MET A 24 13.07 -15.72 -17.28
N VAL A 25 12.16 -14.77 -17.48
CA VAL A 25 12.06 -13.97 -18.71
C VAL A 25 13.03 -12.81 -18.59
N THR A 26 13.96 -12.71 -19.53
CA THR A 26 14.98 -11.67 -19.57
C THR A 26 14.60 -10.56 -20.55
N PHE A 27 14.87 -9.32 -20.17
CA PHE A 27 14.56 -8.13 -20.95
C PHE A 27 15.50 -6.99 -20.56
N SER A 28 15.56 -5.96 -21.39
CA SER A 28 16.40 -4.78 -21.15
C SER A 28 15.58 -3.55 -20.74
N LEU A 29 16.17 -2.72 -19.88
CA LEU A 29 15.71 -1.36 -19.57
C LEU A 29 16.91 -0.42 -19.53
N ALA A 30 16.87 0.66 -20.30
CA ALA A 30 17.93 1.66 -20.42
C ALA A 30 19.34 1.04 -20.63
N GLY A 31 19.40 -0.03 -21.44
CA GLY A 31 20.66 -0.73 -21.77
C GLY A 31 21.20 -1.67 -20.69
N LYS A 32 20.40 -2.01 -19.67
CA LYS A 32 20.76 -2.99 -18.64
C LYS A 32 19.82 -4.20 -18.67
N ASP A 33 20.36 -5.36 -18.30
CA ASP A 33 19.65 -6.64 -18.35
C ASP A 33 18.89 -6.91 -17.03
N TYR A 34 17.59 -7.12 -17.16
CA TYR A 34 16.66 -7.44 -16.09
C TYR A 34 16.00 -8.79 -16.32
N ALA A 35 15.41 -9.32 -15.26
CA ALA A 35 14.73 -10.58 -15.29
C ALA A 35 13.50 -10.57 -14.38
N ILE A 36 12.46 -11.31 -14.78
CA ILE A 36 11.27 -11.61 -13.96
C ILE A 36 11.07 -13.13 -13.95
N ASP A 37 10.65 -13.69 -12.81
CA ASP A 37 10.28 -15.11 -12.72
C ASP A 37 9.22 -15.45 -13.77
N ILE A 38 9.45 -16.50 -14.57
CA ILE A 38 8.51 -16.94 -15.59
C ILE A 38 7.13 -17.28 -15.01
N MET A 39 7.08 -17.71 -13.74
CA MET A 39 5.83 -18.05 -13.06
C MET A 39 4.91 -16.84 -12.88
N GLN A 40 5.47 -15.64 -12.88
CA GLN A 40 4.73 -14.37 -12.78
C GLN A 40 4.37 -13.80 -14.16
N VAL A 41 4.89 -14.37 -15.25
CA VAL A 41 4.62 -13.90 -16.62
C VAL A 41 3.44 -14.67 -17.21
N LYS A 42 2.36 -13.95 -17.51
CA LYS A 42 1.17 -14.50 -18.17
C LYS A 42 1.36 -14.59 -19.68
N GLU A 43 1.81 -13.51 -20.31
CA GLU A 43 2.11 -13.46 -21.73
C GLU A 43 3.04 -12.29 -22.06
N ILE A 44 3.68 -12.37 -23.23
CA ILE A 44 4.50 -11.30 -23.80
C ILE A 44 3.79 -10.83 -25.06
N SER A 45 3.67 -9.51 -25.24
CA SER A 45 2.95 -8.93 -26.38
C SER A 45 3.61 -7.63 -26.84
N LYS A 46 3.23 -7.18 -28.03
CA LYS A 46 3.58 -5.84 -28.55
C LYS A 46 2.29 -5.05 -28.71
N ILE A 47 2.25 -3.85 -28.16
CA ILE A 47 1.07 -2.98 -28.25
C ILE A 47 1.42 -1.70 -29.01
N SER A 48 0.55 -1.32 -29.94
CA SER A 48 0.73 -0.08 -30.70
C SER A 48 0.09 1.14 -30.02
N ARG A 49 -0.93 0.92 -29.18
CA ARG A 49 -1.68 1.98 -28.49
C ARG A 49 -2.27 1.45 -27.18
N PHE A 50 -2.17 2.26 -26.13
CA PHE A 50 -2.93 2.15 -24.88
C PHE A 50 -3.84 3.37 -24.74
N THR A 51 -4.90 3.26 -23.94
CA THR A 51 -5.79 4.38 -23.63
C THR A 51 -5.17 5.19 -22.51
N PHE A 52 -4.75 6.42 -22.81
CA PHE A 52 -4.16 7.33 -21.83
C PHE A 52 -5.13 7.64 -20.68
N VAL A 53 -4.61 7.66 -19.46
CA VAL A 53 -5.36 8.02 -18.25
C VAL A 53 -4.87 9.39 -17.76
N PRO A 54 -5.69 10.45 -17.86
CA PRO A 54 -5.34 11.78 -17.35
C PRO A 54 -5.01 11.77 -15.85
N ASN A 55 -4.12 12.65 -15.40
CA ASN A 55 -3.70 12.83 -14.00
C ASN A 55 -3.11 11.56 -13.33
N SER A 56 -2.66 10.59 -14.10
CA SER A 56 -1.94 9.44 -13.58
C SER A 56 -0.47 9.77 -13.31
N ALA A 57 0.19 8.99 -12.44
CA ALA A 57 1.60 9.16 -12.18
C ALA A 57 2.41 9.03 -13.48
N PRO A 58 3.55 9.73 -13.67
CA PRO A 58 4.27 9.77 -14.95
C PRO A 58 4.63 8.39 -15.52
N PHE A 59 4.84 7.40 -14.65
CA PHE A 59 5.15 6.03 -15.03
C PHE A 59 3.93 5.19 -15.46
N VAL A 60 2.72 5.71 -15.34
CA VAL A 60 1.49 5.08 -15.83
C VAL A 60 1.21 5.60 -17.22
N ARG A 61 1.36 4.72 -18.20
CA ARG A 61 1.10 5.07 -19.60
C ARG A 61 -0.39 5.09 -19.89
N GLY A 62 -1.16 4.23 -19.21
CA GLY A 62 -2.62 4.21 -19.29
C GLY A 62 -3.21 2.82 -19.01
N VAL A 63 -4.27 2.48 -19.72
CA VAL A 63 -4.92 1.16 -19.66
C VAL A 63 -4.97 0.47 -21.02
N TYR A 64 -4.96 -0.86 -21.02
CA TYR A 64 -5.03 -1.71 -22.20
C TYR A 64 -6.13 -2.76 -22.04
N ASN A 65 -6.89 -3.00 -23.10
CA ASN A 65 -7.93 -4.03 -23.10
C ASN A 65 -7.35 -5.38 -23.56
N LEU A 66 -7.06 -6.24 -22.59
CA LEU A 66 -6.63 -7.60 -22.83
C LEU A 66 -7.83 -8.55 -22.84
N ARG A 67 -8.36 -8.84 -24.04
CA ARG A 67 -9.45 -9.82 -24.28
C ARG A 67 -10.71 -9.58 -23.42
N GLY A 68 -11.04 -8.33 -23.13
CA GLY A 68 -12.19 -7.93 -22.31
C GLY A 68 -11.82 -7.44 -20.91
N ASP A 69 -10.60 -7.74 -20.44
CA ASP A 69 -10.10 -7.29 -19.15
C ASP A 69 -9.31 -5.98 -19.34
N ILE A 70 -9.67 -4.94 -18.59
CA ILE A 70 -8.93 -3.68 -18.59
C ILE A 70 -7.77 -3.81 -17.61
N ILE A 71 -6.55 -3.77 -18.15
CA ILE A 71 -5.31 -3.89 -17.37
C ILE A 71 -4.52 -2.57 -17.43
N SER A 72 -3.83 -2.24 -16.34
CA SER A 72 -2.95 -1.06 -16.30
C SER A 72 -1.66 -1.30 -17.08
N VAL A 73 -1.11 -0.24 -17.69
CA VAL A 73 0.16 -0.25 -18.42
C VAL A 73 1.14 0.67 -17.71
N ILE A 74 2.22 0.10 -17.18
CA ILE A 74 3.26 0.79 -16.41
C ILE A 74 4.57 0.80 -17.21
N ASP A 75 5.23 1.94 -17.33
CA ASP A 75 6.58 2.06 -17.87
C ASP A 75 7.61 1.88 -16.76
N LEU A 76 8.36 0.76 -16.80
CA LEU A 76 9.34 0.45 -15.78
C LEU A 76 10.53 1.42 -15.77
N ARG A 77 10.84 2.07 -16.90
CA ARG A 77 11.92 3.07 -16.94
C ARG A 77 11.52 4.26 -16.10
N LEU A 78 10.31 4.78 -16.33
CA LEU A 78 9.77 5.89 -15.57
C LEU A 78 9.54 5.52 -14.10
N PHE A 79 9.07 4.29 -13.83
CA PHE A 79 8.89 3.78 -12.46
C PHE A 79 10.20 3.73 -11.68
N PHE A 80 11.28 3.30 -12.33
CA PHE A 80 12.63 3.25 -11.76
C PHE A 80 13.42 4.55 -11.90
N ASN A 81 12.81 5.61 -12.44
CA ASN A 81 13.46 6.88 -12.71
C ASN A 81 14.72 6.75 -13.60
N LEU A 82 14.72 5.77 -14.50
CA LEU A 82 15.74 5.54 -15.52
C LEU A 82 15.50 6.46 -16.72
N PRO A 83 16.53 6.79 -17.51
CA PRO A 83 16.37 7.50 -18.76
C PRO A 83 15.42 6.76 -19.69
N ALA A 84 14.24 7.33 -19.92
CA ALA A 84 13.31 6.85 -20.94
C ALA A 84 13.56 7.64 -22.22
N ALA A 85 14.17 7.01 -23.23
CA ALA A 85 14.14 7.59 -24.57
C ALA A 85 12.70 7.54 -25.08
N GLU A 86 12.21 8.64 -25.65
CA GLU A 86 10.95 8.60 -26.40
C GLU A 86 11.12 7.59 -27.53
N GLN A 87 10.41 6.48 -27.44
CA GLN A 87 10.42 5.45 -28.47
C GLN A 87 9.55 5.94 -29.64
N GLU A 88 10.03 6.96 -30.35
CA GLU A 88 9.41 7.48 -31.57
C GLU A 88 9.63 6.48 -32.71
N GLY A 89 8.77 5.46 -32.78
CA GLY A 89 8.84 4.46 -33.85
C GLY A 89 7.52 3.75 -34.08
N ALA A 90 7.18 3.54 -35.35
CA ALA A 90 5.98 2.84 -35.82
C ALA A 90 5.94 1.32 -35.47
N GLY A 91 6.76 0.85 -34.52
CA GLY A 91 6.99 -0.56 -34.18
C GLY A 91 6.21 -1.11 -32.98
N GLY A 92 5.49 -0.26 -32.23
CA GLY A 92 4.80 -0.64 -31.00
C GLY A 92 5.76 -0.84 -29.80
N GLU A 93 5.22 -0.77 -28.60
CA GLU A 93 5.95 -0.97 -27.34
C GLU A 93 5.95 -2.45 -26.95
N ASN A 94 7.10 -2.95 -26.48
CA ASN A 94 7.20 -4.30 -25.92
C ASN A 94 6.58 -4.30 -24.51
N ILE A 95 5.62 -5.19 -24.28
CA ILE A 95 5.00 -5.36 -22.98
C ILE A 95 5.13 -6.79 -22.47
N ILE A 96 5.35 -6.90 -21.16
CA ILE A 96 5.25 -8.15 -20.41
C ILE A 96 3.98 -8.07 -19.57
N ILE A 97 3.06 -9.01 -19.77
CA ILE A 97 1.84 -9.11 -18.97
C ILE A 97 2.13 -9.98 -17.77
N LEU A 98 2.08 -9.36 -16.60
CA LEU A 98 2.36 -9.99 -15.33
C LEU A 98 1.05 -10.41 -14.67
N ARG A 99 1.08 -11.57 -14.01
CA ARG A 99 -0.02 -12.08 -13.18
C ARG A 99 0.52 -12.37 -11.79
N LEU A 100 -0.12 -11.76 -10.80
CA LEU A 100 0.13 -12.00 -9.39
C LEU A 100 -1.21 -12.19 -8.69
N GLU A 101 -1.45 -13.41 -8.20
CA GLU A 101 -2.73 -13.81 -7.61
C GLU A 101 -3.91 -13.45 -8.54
N GLU A 102 -4.78 -12.52 -8.12
CA GLU A 102 -5.95 -12.06 -8.88
C GLU A 102 -5.65 -10.84 -9.77
N HIS A 103 -4.46 -10.25 -9.69
CA HIS A 103 -4.10 -9.03 -10.41
C HIS A 103 -3.36 -9.32 -11.72
N VAL A 104 -3.72 -8.59 -12.77
CA VAL A 104 -3.07 -8.64 -14.09
C VAL A 104 -2.74 -7.22 -14.55
N LEU A 105 -1.51 -7.01 -15.00
CA LEU A 105 -1.05 -5.73 -15.55
C LEU A 105 -0.02 -5.94 -16.64
N ALA A 106 0.26 -4.88 -17.38
CA ALA A 106 1.33 -4.84 -18.37
C ALA A 106 2.45 -3.90 -17.91
N VAL A 107 3.69 -4.36 -18.07
CA VAL A 107 4.88 -3.52 -17.94
C VAL A 107 5.52 -3.29 -19.30
N VAL A 108 5.88 -2.04 -19.60
CA VAL A 108 6.63 -1.65 -20.79
C VAL A 108 8.11 -1.85 -20.54
N VAL A 109 8.78 -2.48 -21.50
CA VAL A 109 10.22 -2.78 -21.49
C VAL A 109 10.86 -2.40 -22.83
N ASP A 110 12.19 -2.27 -22.90
CA ASP A 110 12.85 -1.88 -24.15
C ASP A 110 12.87 -3.04 -25.14
N GLU A 111 13.51 -4.15 -24.77
CA GLU A 111 13.59 -5.37 -25.58
C GLU A 111 13.41 -6.60 -24.71
N ILE A 112 12.76 -7.64 -25.26
CA ILE A 112 12.58 -8.92 -24.58
C ILE A 112 13.51 -9.92 -25.27
N ASP A 113 14.43 -10.49 -24.50
CA ASP A 113 15.51 -11.32 -25.05
C ASP A 113 15.08 -12.79 -25.18
N LYS A 114 15.04 -13.50 -24.05
CA LYS A 114 14.78 -14.95 -24.01
C LYS A 114 14.38 -15.42 -22.62
N VAL A 115 13.94 -16.67 -22.56
CA VAL A 115 13.79 -17.39 -21.29
C VAL A 115 15.13 -18.03 -20.94
N VAL A 116 15.62 -17.77 -19.73
CA VAL A 116 16.86 -18.34 -19.20
C VAL A 116 16.52 -19.22 -18.00
N GLY A 117 17.08 -20.44 -17.96
CA GLY A 117 16.97 -21.34 -16.83
C GLY A 117 18.26 -21.33 -16.03
N ILE A 118 18.17 -21.17 -14.71
CA ILE A 118 19.30 -21.12 -13.78
C ILE A 118 19.00 -21.99 -12.55
N SER A 119 20.02 -22.28 -11.74
CA SER A 119 19.82 -22.78 -10.37
C SER A 119 19.45 -21.61 -9.45
N LYS A 120 18.45 -21.77 -8.58
CA LYS A 120 18.09 -20.79 -7.53
C LYS A 120 19.27 -20.47 -6.62
N GLU A 121 20.18 -21.42 -6.44
CA GLU A 121 21.37 -21.28 -5.58
C GLU A 121 22.40 -20.30 -6.18
N SER A 122 22.34 -20.07 -7.50
CA SER A 122 23.19 -19.08 -8.20
C SER A 122 22.71 -17.64 -7.99
N ILE A 123 21.49 -17.43 -7.48
CA ILE A 123 20.93 -16.11 -7.22
C ILE A 123 21.59 -15.55 -5.97
N GLN A 124 22.35 -14.48 -6.15
CA GLN A 124 22.98 -13.74 -5.07
C GLN A 124 22.03 -12.68 -4.52
N PRO A 125 22.11 -12.38 -3.21
CA PRO A 125 21.32 -11.30 -2.62
C PRO A 125 21.68 -9.96 -3.27
N PRO A 126 20.72 -9.03 -3.37
CA PRO A 126 20.99 -7.74 -3.99
C PRO A 126 22.02 -6.95 -3.17
N HIS A 127 22.99 -6.35 -3.85
CA HIS A 127 24.05 -5.54 -3.26
C HIS A 127 23.72 -4.05 -3.40
N PRO A 128 24.01 -3.18 -2.41
CA PRO A 128 23.75 -1.74 -2.49
C PRO A 128 24.42 -0.98 -3.66
N ILE A 129 25.30 -1.64 -4.43
CA ILE A 129 25.98 -1.05 -5.60
C ILE A 129 25.03 -0.92 -6.80
N PHE A 130 23.86 -1.58 -6.79
CA PHE A 130 22.83 -1.49 -7.84
C PHE A 130 21.98 -0.20 -7.75
N GLY A 131 22.63 0.94 -7.46
CA GLY A 131 22.03 2.19 -6.99
C GLY A 131 21.12 2.97 -7.96
N ASP A 132 20.88 2.48 -9.16
CA ASP A 132 19.93 3.10 -10.11
C ASP A 132 18.48 2.65 -9.88
N ILE A 133 18.28 1.58 -9.12
CA ILE A 133 16.96 1.08 -8.71
C ILE A 133 16.96 0.88 -7.20
N ASN A 134 15.84 1.20 -6.56
CA ASN A 134 15.69 0.94 -5.14
C ASN A 134 15.77 -0.58 -4.86
N ILE A 135 16.72 -0.98 -4.02
CA ILE A 135 17.01 -2.37 -3.65
C ILE A 135 15.77 -3.15 -3.19
N LYS A 136 14.75 -2.46 -2.67
CA LYS A 136 13.49 -3.10 -2.26
C LYS A 136 12.77 -3.78 -3.43
N TYR A 137 12.95 -3.34 -4.67
CA TYR A 137 12.31 -3.93 -5.86
C TYR A 137 13.12 -5.06 -6.50
N ILE A 138 14.24 -5.45 -5.89
CA ILE A 138 15.14 -6.48 -6.41
C ILE A 138 15.03 -7.73 -5.52
N SER A 139 14.72 -8.86 -6.15
CA SER A 139 14.70 -10.17 -5.48
C SER A 139 16.13 -10.72 -5.32
N GLY A 140 16.96 -10.52 -6.35
CA GLY A 140 18.38 -10.93 -6.35
C GLY A 140 19.07 -10.58 -7.65
N VAL A 141 20.32 -11.02 -7.78
CA VAL A 141 21.12 -10.86 -9.00
C VAL A 141 21.76 -12.18 -9.38
N VAL A 142 21.89 -12.43 -10.68
CA VAL A 142 22.50 -13.66 -11.19
C VAL A 142 23.41 -13.32 -12.36
N GLU A 143 24.58 -13.96 -12.40
CA GLU A 143 25.45 -13.93 -13.56
C GLU A 143 25.31 -15.24 -14.32
N GLU A 144 24.85 -15.17 -15.57
CA GLU A 144 24.69 -16.33 -16.44
C GLU A 144 25.39 -16.05 -17.78
N HIS A 145 26.31 -16.93 -18.18
CA HIS A 145 27.11 -16.79 -19.41
C HIS A 145 27.82 -15.42 -19.56
N GLY A 146 28.32 -14.86 -18.45
CA GLY A 146 29.02 -13.57 -18.44
C GLY A 146 28.12 -12.34 -18.64
N ARG A 147 26.80 -12.51 -18.50
CA ARG A 147 25.83 -11.41 -18.42
C ARG A 147 25.22 -11.37 -17.03
N LEU A 148 25.09 -10.17 -16.49
CA LEU A 148 24.51 -9.94 -15.18
C LEU A 148 23.03 -9.55 -15.33
N TYR A 149 22.14 -10.33 -14.73
CA TYR A 149 20.71 -10.06 -14.71
C TYR A 149 20.26 -9.61 -13.32
N VAL A 150 19.51 -8.51 -13.27
CA VAL A 150 18.84 -8.06 -12.05
C VAL A 150 17.43 -8.65 -12.00
N ILE A 151 17.16 -9.52 -11.03
CA ILE A 151 15.86 -10.19 -10.88
C ILE A 151 14.92 -9.28 -10.09
N LEU A 152 13.84 -8.85 -10.72
CA LEU A 152 12.86 -7.96 -10.12
C LEU A 152 11.89 -8.72 -9.22
N ASP A 153 11.59 -8.14 -8.05
CA ASP A 153 10.52 -8.58 -7.17
C ASP A 153 9.21 -7.93 -7.64
N VAL A 154 8.49 -8.62 -8.51
CA VAL A 154 7.24 -8.11 -9.08
C VAL A 154 6.20 -7.86 -7.99
N GLU A 155 6.12 -8.69 -6.95
CA GLU A 155 5.16 -8.50 -5.86
C GLU A 155 5.37 -7.17 -5.13
N ARG A 156 6.63 -6.80 -4.89
CA ARG A 156 6.95 -5.50 -4.30
C ARG A 156 6.76 -4.34 -5.26
N ILE A 157 7.01 -4.53 -6.55
CA ILE A 157 6.70 -3.52 -7.57
C ILE A 157 5.19 -3.25 -7.62
N LEU A 158 4.37 -4.28 -7.35
CA LEU A 158 2.91 -4.18 -7.33
C LEU A 158 2.31 -3.89 -5.96
N GLY A 159 3.12 -3.64 -4.93
CA GLY A 159 2.60 -3.43 -3.57
C GLY A 159 1.82 -4.63 -3.00
N THR A 160 1.93 -5.82 -3.59
CA THR A 160 1.35 -7.08 -3.07
C THR A 160 2.31 -7.81 -2.14
N GLY A 161 3.61 -7.47 -2.18
CA GLY A 161 4.67 -8.10 -1.37
C GLY A 161 4.57 -7.88 0.16
N ASP A 162 3.70 -6.98 0.63
CA ASP A 162 3.37 -6.85 2.06
C ASP A 162 2.30 -7.88 2.51
N ARG A 163 1.72 -8.67 1.60
CA ARG A 163 0.68 -9.66 1.94
C ARG A 163 1.13 -11.13 1.85
N SER A 164 2.20 -11.45 1.12
CA SER A 164 2.51 -12.84 0.71
C SER A 164 3.62 -13.56 1.48
N ARG A 165 4.39 -12.90 2.37
CA ARG A 165 5.50 -13.57 3.10
C ARG A 165 5.09 -14.35 4.35
N THR A 166 3.81 -14.49 4.64
CA THR A 166 3.33 -15.17 5.87
C THR A 166 3.18 -16.68 5.70
N LYS A 167 3.48 -17.25 4.53
CA LYS A 167 3.43 -18.69 4.31
C LYS A 167 4.65 -19.11 3.51
N GLU A 168 5.39 -20.09 4.03
CA GLU A 168 6.56 -20.73 3.39
C GLU A 168 7.92 -20.04 3.58
N GLN A 169 8.37 -19.94 4.83
CA GLN A 169 9.80 -20.13 5.17
C GLN A 169 9.94 -20.58 6.64
N ASN A 170 9.22 -21.64 7.02
CA ASN A 170 9.53 -22.43 8.21
C ASN A 170 10.26 -23.71 7.77
N ALA A 171 11.51 -23.56 7.33
CA ALA A 171 12.53 -24.61 7.33
C ALA A 171 13.85 -24.04 6.81
N PHE A 172 14.70 -23.50 7.69
CA PHE A 172 16.08 -23.96 7.88
C PHE A 172 16.73 -23.17 9.03
N SER A 173 17.55 -23.89 9.78
CA SER A 173 18.12 -23.50 11.07
C SER A 173 19.11 -22.34 11.00
N SER A 174 19.17 -21.54 12.07
CA SER A 174 20.46 -21.08 12.58
C SER A 174 20.37 -20.74 14.07
N SER A 175 21.05 -21.57 14.85
CA SER A 175 21.45 -21.37 16.24
C SER A 175 22.20 -20.05 16.44
N LEU A 176 21.79 -19.24 17.42
CA LEU A 176 22.59 -18.15 18.02
C LEU A 176 22.23 -18.05 19.52
N PRO A 177 23.11 -17.43 20.34
CA PRO A 177 23.57 -18.02 21.60
C PRO A 177 22.68 -17.71 22.82
N GLU A 178 22.71 -18.62 23.78
CA GLU A 178 22.11 -18.47 25.11
C GLU A 178 22.64 -17.22 25.83
N ILE A 179 21.75 -16.24 26.04
CA ILE A 179 21.97 -15.20 27.05
C ILE A 179 21.49 -15.78 28.39
N LYS A 180 22.45 -15.89 29.31
CA LYS A 180 22.30 -16.43 30.66
C LYS A 180 21.08 -15.84 31.37
N GLN A 181 20.20 -16.73 31.79
CA GLN A 181 19.17 -16.47 32.79
C GLN A 181 19.83 -16.00 34.09
N ALA A 182 19.43 -14.83 34.59
CA ALA A 182 19.50 -14.53 36.00
C ALA A 182 18.17 -15.00 36.61
N GLU A 183 18.25 -16.07 37.41
CA GLU A 183 17.16 -16.57 38.23
C GLU A 183 16.81 -15.60 39.37
N GLN A 184 15.62 -15.88 39.94
CA GLN A 184 15.06 -15.47 41.24
C GLN A 184 14.08 -14.29 41.17
N THR A 185 12.81 -14.42 41.56
CA THR A 185 12.16 -15.41 42.45
C THR A 185 10.64 -15.30 42.29
N SER A 186 9.96 -16.44 42.35
CA SER A 186 8.51 -16.55 42.47
C SER A 186 8.02 -16.09 43.85
N ALA A 187 7.04 -15.18 43.88
CA ALA A 187 6.01 -15.14 44.92
C ALA A 187 4.78 -14.41 44.36
N GLY A 188 3.61 -15.04 44.48
CA GLY A 188 2.34 -14.46 44.05
C GLY A 188 2.03 -13.15 44.77
N GLY A 189 1.50 -12.20 44.02
CA GLY A 189 1.05 -10.91 44.55
C GLY A 189 0.39 -10.12 43.43
N ALA A 190 -0.77 -9.52 43.74
CA ALA A 190 -1.58 -8.73 42.85
C ALA A 190 -0.78 -7.73 42.01
N ALA A 191 -1.22 -7.49 40.77
CA ALA A 191 -0.63 -6.54 39.84
C ALA A 191 -0.28 -5.21 40.55
N ALA A 192 1.02 -4.99 40.76
CA ALA A 192 1.52 -3.73 41.27
C ALA A 192 1.21 -2.61 40.26
N PRO A 193 0.93 -1.38 40.72
CA PRO A 193 0.78 -0.24 39.83
C PRO A 193 2.06 -0.09 39.00
N VAL A 194 1.90 -0.03 37.68
CA VAL A 194 3.02 0.17 36.76
C VAL A 194 3.63 1.54 37.08
N SER A 195 4.92 1.59 37.42
CA SER A 195 5.60 2.88 37.59
C SER A 195 5.60 3.60 36.24
N GLU A 196 5.21 4.88 36.20
CA GLU A 196 5.12 5.66 34.97
C GLU A 196 6.43 5.60 34.16
N GLY A 197 7.58 5.63 34.83
CA GLY A 197 8.89 5.52 34.18
C GLY A 197 9.15 4.19 33.48
N GLN A 198 8.65 3.05 34.00
CA GLN A 198 8.80 1.76 33.31
C GLN A 198 7.87 1.68 32.09
N MET A 199 6.66 2.22 32.21
CA MET A 199 5.70 2.25 31.11
C MET A 199 6.21 3.08 29.93
N GLU A 200 6.84 4.22 30.18
CA GLU A 200 7.41 5.05 29.09
C GLU A 200 8.53 4.34 28.33
N VAL A 201 9.41 3.63 29.05
CA VAL A 201 10.48 2.82 28.45
C VAL A 201 9.89 1.68 27.60
N ASP A 202 8.94 0.93 28.16
CA ASP A 202 8.29 -0.17 27.44
C ASP A 202 7.54 0.32 26.20
N LEU A 203 6.83 1.45 26.33
CA LEU A 203 6.18 2.11 25.21
C LEU A 203 7.19 2.51 24.14
N GLY A 204 8.35 3.06 24.51
CA GLY A 204 9.44 3.37 23.58
C GLY A 204 9.79 2.20 22.66
N PHE A 205 10.04 1.02 23.24
CA PHE A 205 10.32 -0.20 22.47
C PHE A 205 9.15 -0.65 21.60
N ILE A 206 7.92 -0.59 22.12
CA ILE A 206 6.71 -0.93 21.35
C ILE A 206 6.59 -0.01 20.14
N LYS A 207 6.80 1.30 20.30
CA LYS A 207 6.74 2.28 19.21
C LYS A 207 7.74 1.94 18.09
N GLU A 208 9.00 1.70 18.44
CA GLU A 208 10.04 1.34 17.47
C GLU A 208 9.70 0.04 16.73
N THR A 209 9.14 -0.92 17.45
CA THR A 209 8.76 -2.22 16.89
C THR A 209 7.56 -2.10 15.95
N LEU A 210 6.56 -1.28 16.28
CA LEU A 210 5.39 -1.00 15.43
C LEU A 210 5.80 -0.31 14.13
N VAL A 211 6.76 0.63 14.18
CA VAL A 211 7.33 1.25 12.98
C VAL A 211 8.05 0.20 12.14
N THR A 212 8.86 -0.65 12.76
CA THR A 212 9.67 -1.66 12.06
C THR A 212 8.80 -2.69 11.33
N PHE A 213 7.74 -3.19 11.96
CA PHE A 213 6.91 -4.24 11.38
C PHE A 213 5.77 -3.73 10.50
N LEU A 214 5.14 -2.61 10.86
CA LEU A 214 3.88 -2.18 10.24
C LEU A 214 3.92 -0.73 9.72
N ALA A 215 5.08 -0.07 9.78
CA ALA A 215 5.22 1.36 9.50
C ALA A 215 4.20 2.23 10.27
N PHE A 216 3.81 1.78 11.47
CA PHE A 216 2.87 2.49 12.32
C PHE A 216 3.62 3.44 13.26
N TYR A 217 3.33 4.72 13.16
CA TYR A 217 3.94 5.78 13.95
C TYR A 217 3.02 6.18 15.10
N ALA A 218 3.47 5.87 16.31
CA ALA A 218 2.85 6.34 17.53
C ALA A 218 3.34 7.77 17.86
N GLY A 219 2.40 8.71 17.91
CA GLY A 219 2.67 10.14 18.04
C GLY A 219 1.52 10.88 18.72
N PRO A 220 1.57 12.22 18.82
CA PRO A 220 0.61 13.02 19.59
C PRO A 220 -0.86 12.67 19.32
N MET A 221 -1.19 12.30 18.08
CA MET A 221 -2.53 11.95 17.63
C MET A 221 -3.11 10.67 18.26
N ASN A 222 -2.27 9.69 18.61
CA ASN A 222 -2.71 8.37 19.07
C ASN A 222 -2.03 7.93 20.38
N MET A 223 -1.22 8.81 21.01
CA MET A 223 -0.47 8.47 22.22
C MET A 223 -1.37 8.14 23.41
N GLU A 224 -2.52 8.79 23.56
CA GLU A 224 -3.46 8.49 24.65
C GLU A 224 -4.03 7.07 24.51
N TRP A 225 -4.42 6.71 23.29
CA TRP A 225 -4.84 5.35 22.97
C TRP A 225 -3.70 4.35 23.19
N MET A 226 -2.47 4.65 22.74
CA MET A 226 -1.30 3.78 22.92
C MET A 226 -1.03 3.45 24.39
N ARG A 227 -1.12 4.45 25.28
CA ARG A 227 -0.98 4.26 26.73
C ARG A 227 -2.07 3.33 27.27
N SER A 228 -3.32 3.57 26.90
CA SER A 228 -4.45 2.73 27.31
C SER A 228 -4.33 1.30 26.77
N ARG A 229 -3.87 1.16 25.52
CA ARG A 229 -3.65 -0.14 24.87
C ARG A 229 -2.55 -0.91 25.57
N TYR A 230 -1.42 -0.28 25.92
CA TYR A 230 -0.34 -0.92 26.69
C TYR A 230 -0.85 -1.54 27.99
N ILE A 231 -1.66 -0.82 28.76
CA ILE A 231 -2.23 -1.33 30.03
C ILE A 231 -3.07 -2.59 29.77
N SER A 232 -3.94 -2.55 28.75
CA SER A 232 -4.75 -3.71 28.38
C SER A 232 -3.91 -4.89 27.86
N TRP A 233 -2.85 -4.62 27.10
CA TRP A 233 -1.94 -5.60 26.53
C TRP A 233 -1.14 -6.32 27.61
N LYS A 234 -0.59 -5.55 28.56
CA LYS A 234 0.09 -6.08 29.75
C LYS A 234 -0.83 -6.95 30.59
N LYS A 235 -2.10 -6.54 30.76
CA LYS A 235 -3.10 -7.35 31.46
C LYS A 235 -3.39 -8.68 30.73
N GLN A 236 -3.32 -8.70 29.40
CA GLN A 236 -3.57 -9.91 28.59
C GLN A 236 -2.37 -10.87 28.57
N ARG A 237 -1.14 -10.37 28.54
CA ARG A 237 0.08 -11.19 28.35
C ARG A 237 1.00 -11.30 29.57
N GLY A 238 0.69 -10.61 30.67
CA GLY A 238 1.58 -10.54 31.84
C GLY A 238 2.90 -9.86 31.49
N ASP A 239 4.02 -10.53 31.75
CA ASP A 239 5.36 -9.98 31.54
C ASP A 239 5.85 -10.07 30.08
N LYS A 240 5.12 -10.79 29.21
CA LYS A 240 5.45 -10.93 27.77
C LYS A 240 4.89 -9.76 26.94
N ILE A 241 5.29 -8.54 27.29
CA ILE A 241 4.77 -7.31 26.68
C ILE A 241 5.40 -6.99 25.32
N GLN A 242 6.62 -7.47 25.07
CA GLN A 242 7.39 -7.16 23.87
C GLN A 242 6.72 -7.75 22.63
N LEU A 243 6.76 -6.98 21.54
CA LEU A 243 6.27 -7.42 20.23
C LEU A 243 7.45 -8.10 19.53
N THR A 244 7.35 -9.41 19.27
CA THR A 244 8.49 -10.17 18.69
C THR A 244 8.25 -10.58 17.24
N SER A 245 7.06 -10.31 16.71
CA SER A 245 6.69 -10.64 15.34
C SER A 245 5.71 -9.62 14.79
N GLU A 246 5.59 -9.58 13.46
CA GLU A 246 4.56 -8.78 12.79
C GLU A 246 3.15 -9.15 13.26
N LYS A 247 2.89 -10.45 13.51
CA LYS A 247 1.60 -10.91 14.05
C LYS A 247 1.31 -10.31 15.43
N ASP A 248 2.30 -10.28 16.32
CA ASP A 248 2.15 -9.64 17.63
C ASP A 248 1.84 -8.14 17.48
N ALA A 249 2.47 -7.46 16.52
CA ALA A 249 2.19 -6.06 16.21
C ALA A 249 0.77 -5.86 15.67
N GLN A 250 0.29 -6.74 14.79
CA GLN A 250 -1.09 -6.73 14.28
C GLN A 250 -2.10 -6.97 15.41
N ASP A 251 -1.85 -7.95 16.29
CA ASP A 251 -2.70 -8.24 17.45
C ASP A 251 -2.72 -7.07 18.45
N PHE A 252 -1.59 -6.38 18.60
CA PHE A 252 -1.52 -5.15 19.39
C PHE A 252 -2.40 -4.05 18.79
N LEU A 253 -2.36 -3.83 17.48
CA LEU A 253 -3.12 -2.80 16.78
C LEU A 253 -4.56 -3.19 16.42
N ALA A 254 -4.98 -4.44 16.61
CA ALA A 254 -6.32 -4.89 16.24
C ALA A 254 -7.49 -3.98 16.71
N PRO A 255 -7.49 -3.42 17.95
CA PRO A 255 -8.55 -2.51 18.39
C PRO A 255 -8.32 -1.04 18.02
N PHE A 256 -7.28 -0.72 17.23
CA PHE A 256 -6.97 0.64 16.77
C PHE A 256 -7.89 1.08 15.62
N TRP A 257 -8.23 0.15 14.74
CA TRP A 257 -8.89 0.47 13.48
C TRP A 257 -10.33 0.90 13.68
N SER A 258 -10.73 1.88 12.89
CA SER A 258 -12.08 2.40 12.91
C SER A 258 -13.08 1.42 12.28
N PRO A 259 -14.38 1.54 12.59
CA PRO A 259 -15.41 0.73 11.93
C PRO A 259 -15.42 0.94 10.41
N PHE A 260 -15.58 -0.14 9.65
CA PHE A 260 -15.65 -0.11 8.18
C PHE A 260 -14.37 0.41 7.48
N SER A 261 -13.21 0.39 8.13
CA SER A 261 -11.95 0.71 7.45
C SER A 261 -11.67 -0.29 6.33
N GLY A 262 -11.54 0.22 5.10
CA GLY A 262 -11.40 -0.59 3.90
C GLY A 262 -12.70 -1.24 3.38
N ALA A 263 -13.87 -0.91 3.94
CA ALA A 263 -15.17 -1.46 3.56
C ALA A 263 -16.24 -0.38 3.41
N PHE A 264 -17.37 -0.71 2.77
CA PHE A 264 -18.52 0.19 2.71
C PHE A 264 -19.12 0.41 4.09
N TRP A 265 -19.55 1.64 4.36
CA TRP A 265 -20.25 1.97 5.61
C TRP A 265 -21.61 1.28 5.68
N SER A 266 -22.03 0.87 6.88
CA SER A 266 -23.43 0.48 7.08
C SER A 266 -24.35 1.70 7.04
N SER A 267 -25.66 1.48 6.85
CA SER A 267 -26.68 2.54 6.93
C SER A 267 -26.63 3.30 8.25
N ASP A 268 -26.51 2.57 9.37
CA ASP A 268 -26.40 3.15 10.72
C ASP A 268 -25.14 4.02 10.86
N TYR A 269 -24.01 3.57 10.33
CA TYR A 269 -22.78 4.37 10.39
C TYR A 269 -22.85 5.61 9.51
N ALA A 270 -23.41 5.48 8.30
CA ALA A 270 -23.66 6.61 7.41
C ALA A 270 -24.59 7.64 8.04
N ASP A 271 -25.67 7.22 8.71
CA ASP A 271 -26.59 8.13 9.41
C ASP A 271 -25.90 8.85 10.58
N LYS A 272 -24.99 8.16 11.29
CA LYS A 272 -24.18 8.79 12.36
C LYS A 272 -23.25 9.87 11.82
N VAL A 273 -22.58 9.61 10.70
CA VAL A 273 -21.74 10.60 10.02
C VAL A 273 -22.60 11.74 9.46
N ALA A 274 -23.76 11.43 8.87
CA ALA A 274 -24.68 12.43 8.31
C ALA A 274 -25.13 13.46 9.35
N ALA A 275 -25.37 13.04 10.59
CA ALA A 275 -25.76 13.94 11.68
C ALA A 275 -24.67 14.96 12.07
N LEU A 276 -23.40 14.71 11.71
CA LEU A 276 -22.29 15.63 11.93
C LEU A 276 -22.18 16.70 10.83
N LEU A 277 -22.80 16.48 9.66
CA LEU A 277 -22.72 17.39 8.53
C LEU A 277 -23.45 18.71 8.81
N PRO A 278 -22.96 19.85 8.30
CA PRO A 278 -23.59 21.15 8.54
C PRO A 278 -24.97 21.21 7.85
N PRO A 279 -26.08 21.32 8.61
CA PRO A 279 -27.41 21.25 8.03
C PRO A 279 -27.69 22.45 7.12
N GLY A 280 -28.34 22.21 5.98
CA GLY A 280 -28.76 23.26 5.06
C GLY A 280 -27.62 23.93 4.25
N HIS A 281 -26.41 23.36 4.27
CA HIS A 281 -25.33 23.82 3.41
C HIS A 281 -25.72 23.71 1.91
N THR A 282 -25.35 24.72 1.12
CA THR A 282 -25.65 24.78 -0.32
C THR A 282 -24.45 25.32 -1.09
N GLY A 283 -24.37 25.03 -2.40
CA GLY A 283 -23.25 25.46 -3.23
C GLY A 283 -22.12 24.42 -3.28
N ASN A 284 -20.88 24.86 -3.43
CA ASN A 284 -19.73 23.97 -3.54
C ASN A 284 -19.39 23.35 -2.19
N PHE A 285 -19.20 22.03 -2.17
CA PHE A 285 -18.74 21.30 -0.99
C PHE A 285 -17.50 20.48 -1.36
N GLN A 286 -16.33 20.92 -0.90
CA GLN A 286 -15.04 20.34 -1.21
C GLN A 286 -14.58 19.43 -0.09
N VAL A 287 -14.29 18.18 -0.44
CA VAL A 287 -13.84 17.16 0.51
C VAL A 287 -12.50 16.60 0.06
N TRP A 288 -11.62 16.34 1.01
CA TRP A 288 -10.39 15.59 0.76
C TRP A 288 -10.38 14.31 1.58
N ASN A 289 -10.13 13.17 0.92
CA ASN A 289 -10.01 11.85 1.52
C ASN A 289 -8.65 11.24 1.13
N PRO A 290 -7.57 11.58 1.85
CA PRO A 290 -6.29 10.91 1.68
C PRO A 290 -6.32 9.50 2.29
N GLY A 291 -5.58 8.57 1.68
CA GLY A 291 -5.61 7.16 2.06
C GLY A 291 -6.90 6.45 1.65
N CYS A 292 -7.49 6.83 0.50
CA CYS A 292 -8.81 6.34 0.10
C CYS A 292 -8.86 4.82 -0.18
N GLY A 293 -7.71 4.16 -0.31
CA GLY A 293 -7.58 2.76 -0.66
C GLY A 293 -8.29 2.47 -1.99
N MET A 294 -9.18 1.48 -1.97
CA MET A 294 -10.00 1.11 -3.12
C MET A 294 -11.25 1.98 -3.30
N GLY A 295 -11.41 3.04 -2.51
CA GLY A 295 -12.51 4.01 -2.65
C GLY A 295 -13.79 3.70 -1.88
N HIS A 296 -13.83 2.64 -1.06
CA HIS A 296 -15.01 2.29 -0.27
C HIS A 296 -15.50 3.44 0.64
N GLU A 297 -14.56 4.11 1.32
CA GLU A 297 -14.86 5.24 2.18
C GLU A 297 -15.31 6.45 1.36
N ALA A 298 -14.58 6.81 0.32
CA ALA A 298 -14.93 7.92 -0.58
C ALA A 298 -16.34 7.76 -1.17
N CYS A 299 -16.70 6.56 -1.65
CA CYS A 299 -18.03 6.25 -2.17
C CYS A 299 -19.11 6.30 -1.07
N SER A 300 -18.84 5.74 0.11
CA SER A 300 -19.77 5.79 1.24
C SER A 300 -20.04 7.23 1.68
N LEU A 301 -18.99 8.03 1.75
CA LEU A 301 -19.05 9.45 2.09
C LEU A 301 -19.82 10.24 1.03
N ALA A 302 -19.58 9.98 -0.26
CA ALA A 302 -20.30 10.65 -1.35
C ALA A 302 -21.82 10.42 -1.27
N CYS A 303 -22.24 9.17 -1.13
CA CYS A 303 -23.65 8.81 -0.96
C CYS A 303 -24.25 9.46 0.28
N THR A 304 -23.52 9.45 1.40
CA THR A 304 -23.98 10.05 2.67
C THR A 304 -24.18 11.56 2.54
N ILE A 305 -23.19 12.27 1.99
CA ILE A 305 -23.26 13.72 1.79
C ILE A 305 -24.39 14.08 0.82
N LYS A 306 -24.49 13.38 -0.32
CA LYS A 306 -25.53 13.67 -1.32
C LYS A 306 -26.94 13.44 -0.79
N LYS A 307 -27.15 12.40 0.02
CA LYS A 307 -28.43 12.16 0.69
C LYS A 307 -28.80 13.28 1.66
N THR A 308 -27.85 13.68 2.50
CA THR A 308 -28.10 14.67 3.57
C THR A 308 -28.14 16.11 3.05
N LEU A 309 -27.33 16.41 2.04
CA LEU A 309 -27.14 17.73 1.46
C LEU A 309 -27.39 17.70 -0.06
N PRO A 310 -28.62 17.43 -0.53
CA PRO A 310 -28.89 17.21 -1.96
C PRO A 310 -28.64 18.42 -2.87
N LYS A 311 -28.52 19.62 -2.30
CA LYS A 311 -28.30 20.87 -3.04
C LYS A 311 -26.82 21.23 -3.22
N VAL A 312 -25.89 20.39 -2.78
CA VAL A 312 -24.45 20.69 -2.90
C VAL A 312 -23.86 20.17 -4.20
N HIS A 313 -22.97 20.98 -4.77
CA HIS A 313 -22.01 20.58 -5.78
C HIS A 313 -20.81 19.94 -5.08
N LEU A 314 -20.93 18.63 -4.83
CA LEU A 314 -19.93 17.84 -4.14
C LEU A 314 -18.73 17.57 -5.05
N ARG A 315 -17.53 17.75 -4.49
CA ARG A 315 -16.28 17.20 -5.05
C ARG A 315 -15.48 16.56 -3.93
N ILE A 316 -15.05 15.33 -4.14
CA ILE A 316 -14.19 14.57 -3.22
C ILE A 316 -12.89 14.26 -3.95
N LEU A 317 -11.80 14.83 -3.45
CA LEU A 317 -10.44 14.47 -3.83
C LEU A 317 -10.04 13.23 -3.04
N ALA A 318 -10.05 12.06 -3.68
CA ALA A 318 -9.70 10.78 -3.09
C ALA A 318 -8.29 10.39 -3.52
N HIS A 319 -7.34 10.47 -2.58
CA HIS A 319 -5.92 10.32 -2.85
C HIS A 319 -5.35 9.08 -2.18
N ASP A 320 -4.46 8.36 -2.85
CA ASP A 320 -3.71 7.27 -2.25
C ASP A 320 -2.28 7.16 -2.80
N LYS A 321 -1.35 6.71 -1.96
CA LYS A 321 0.04 6.40 -2.34
C LYS A 321 0.20 5.02 -2.97
N ASP A 322 -0.81 4.15 -2.84
CA ASP A 322 -0.89 2.87 -3.52
C ASP A 322 -1.65 3.05 -4.84
N LEU A 323 -0.88 3.15 -5.93
CA LEU A 323 -1.43 3.36 -7.27
C LEU A 323 -2.43 2.28 -7.67
N ILE A 324 -2.18 1.02 -7.29
CA ILE A 324 -3.02 -0.11 -7.74
C ILE A 324 -4.40 0.01 -7.09
N ARG A 325 -4.45 0.36 -5.80
CA ARG A 325 -5.73 0.59 -5.11
C ARG A 325 -6.50 1.75 -5.73
N VAL A 326 -5.86 2.90 -5.90
CA VAL A 326 -6.55 4.11 -6.38
C VAL A 326 -6.95 4.03 -7.85
N SER A 327 -6.15 3.36 -8.70
CA SER A 327 -6.52 3.15 -10.12
C SER A 327 -7.67 2.16 -10.30
N GLY A 328 -7.85 1.23 -9.36
CA GLY A 328 -8.99 0.31 -9.32
C GLY A 328 -10.27 0.93 -8.74
N ALA A 329 -10.16 2.00 -7.95
CA ALA A 329 -11.26 2.60 -7.21
C ALA A 329 -12.44 3.11 -8.09
N PRO A 330 -12.24 3.71 -9.29
CA PRO A 330 -13.34 4.05 -10.20
C PRO A 330 -14.16 2.84 -10.67
N GLY A 331 -13.57 1.65 -10.63
CA GLY A 331 -14.22 0.38 -10.96
C GLY A 331 -15.03 -0.21 -9.81
N LEU A 332 -15.02 0.40 -8.62
CA LEU A 332 -15.74 -0.11 -7.46
C LEU A 332 -17.26 -0.13 -7.71
N ARG A 333 -17.93 -1.13 -7.13
CA ARG A 333 -19.38 -1.35 -7.27
C ARG A 333 -20.07 -1.23 -5.92
N PRO A 334 -21.32 -0.74 -5.89
CA PRO A 334 -22.12 -0.75 -4.66
C PRO A 334 -22.38 -2.19 -4.20
N PRO A 335 -22.65 -2.40 -2.90
CA PRO A 335 -23.02 -3.73 -2.38
C PRO A 335 -24.25 -4.32 -3.10
N GLU A 336 -24.29 -5.63 -3.31
CA GLU A 336 -25.39 -6.31 -4.04
C GLU A 336 -26.78 -6.07 -3.43
N ASN A 337 -26.86 -5.92 -2.10
CA ASN A 337 -28.06 -5.54 -1.35
C ASN A 337 -27.86 -4.16 -0.69
N ALA A 338 -27.40 -3.19 -1.48
CA ALA A 338 -27.21 -1.81 -1.09
C ALA A 338 -28.49 -1.22 -0.49
N GLY A 339 -28.56 -1.18 0.85
CA GLY A 339 -29.53 -0.34 1.55
C GLY A 339 -29.15 1.14 1.46
N GLU A 340 -29.86 1.98 2.21
CA GLU A 340 -29.51 3.39 2.33
C GLU A 340 -28.09 3.59 2.91
N PRO A 341 -27.31 4.61 2.50
CA PRO A 341 -27.63 5.62 1.48
C PRO A 341 -27.43 5.15 0.04
N PHE A 342 -26.83 3.98 -0.19
CA PHE A 342 -26.39 3.54 -1.52
C PHE A 342 -27.53 3.31 -2.50
N SER A 343 -28.66 2.74 -2.05
CA SER A 343 -29.85 2.47 -2.87
C SER A 343 -30.34 3.65 -3.69
N SER A 344 -30.17 4.88 -3.18
CA SER A 344 -30.60 6.11 -3.83
C SER A 344 -29.66 6.58 -4.96
N PHE A 345 -28.45 6.00 -5.06
CA PHE A 345 -27.41 6.46 -5.98
C PHE A 345 -26.84 5.36 -6.89
N THR A 346 -27.64 4.31 -7.13
CA THR A 346 -27.29 3.25 -8.07
C THR A 346 -27.97 3.42 -9.43
N ALA A 347 -27.42 2.77 -10.46
CA ALA A 347 -28.01 2.64 -11.78
C ALA A 347 -27.81 1.21 -12.31
N GLU A 348 -28.73 0.74 -13.15
CA GLU A 348 -28.59 -0.56 -13.83
C GLU A 348 -27.50 -0.48 -14.91
N GLY A 349 -26.44 -1.26 -14.74
CA GLY A 349 -25.41 -1.48 -15.77
C GLY A 349 -25.75 -2.67 -16.67
N ALA A 350 -24.90 -2.91 -17.67
CA ALA A 350 -25.12 -3.98 -18.66
C ALA A 350 -25.08 -5.41 -18.10
N ARG A 351 -24.47 -5.61 -16.92
CA ARG A 351 -24.38 -6.91 -16.23
C ARG A 351 -24.58 -6.82 -14.71
N GLU A 352 -24.33 -5.65 -14.11
CA GLU A 352 -24.33 -5.42 -12.65
C GLU A 352 -24.75 -3.99 -12.31
N THR A 353 -25.14 -3.76 -11.06
CA THR A 353 -25.46 -2.44 -10.51
C THR A 353 -24.21 -1.59 -10.34
N VAL A 354 -24.25 -0.34 -10.80
CA VAL A 354 -23.14 0.62 -10.72
C VAL A 354 -23.56 1.88 -9.95
N PHE A 355 -22.60 2.67 -9.49
CA PHE A 355 -22.89 4.02 -9.02
C PHE A 355 -23.36 4.90 -10.19
N ASN A 356 -24.35 5.76 -9.93
CA ASN A 356 -24.85 6.69 -10.94
C ASN A 356 -23.84 7.82 -11.22
N LYS A 357 -24.09 8.59 -12.30
CA LYS A 357 -23.20 9.68 -12.70
C LYS A 357 -23.03 10.77 -11.63
N GLU A 358 -24.04 11.00 -10.81
CA GLU A 358 -23.97 12.00 -9.75
C GLU A 358 -22.88 11.67 -8.72
N ILE A 359 -22.72 10.39 -8.37
CA ILE A 359 -21.65 9.96 -7.46
C ILE A 359 -20.32 9.87 -8.19
N THR A 360 -20.28 9.28 -9.39
CA THR A 360 -19.01 9.11 -10.11
C THR A 360 -18.38 10.45 -10.50
N ASP A 361 -19.17 11.45 -10.90
CA ASP A 361 -18.67 12.77 -11.28
C ASP A 361 -18.23 13.60 -10.06
N ALA A 362 -18.68 13.24 -8.85
CA ALA A 362 -18.27 13.88 -7.61
C ALA A 362 -16.93 13.36 -7.08
N LEU A 363 -16.50 12.17 -7.50
CA LEU A 363 -15.30 11.48 -7.00
C LEU A 363 -14.13 11.68 -7.97
N LEU A 364 -13.00 12.17 -7.45
CA LEU A 364 -11.74 12.27 -8.18
C LEU A 364 -10.69 11.40 -7.49
N PHE A 365 -10.43 10.22 -8.07
CA PHE A 365 -9.41 9.30 -7.60
C PHE A 365 -8.06 9.60 -8.26
N GLU A 366 -7.05 9.94 -7.48
CA GLU A 366 -5.70 10.24 -7.99
C GLU A 366 -4.61 9.63 -7.12
N TYR A 367 -3.53 9.20 -7.76
CA TYR A 367 -2.32 8.85 -7.04
C TYR A 367 -1.71 10.12 -6.44
N HIS A 368 -1.50 10.11 -5.14
CA HIS A 368 -0.81 11.18 -4.45
C HIS A 368 -0.27 10.67 -3.12
N ASP A 369 1.03 10.88 -2.90
CA ASP A 369 1.66 10.66 -1.61
C ASP A 369 1.46 11.92 -0.76
N ILE A 370 0.66 11.79 0.30
CA ILE A 370 0.29 12.85 1.24
C ILE A 370 1.47 13.55 1.91
N THR A 371 2.68 12.95 1.87
CA THR A 371 3.89 13.58 2.40
C THR A 371 4.49 14.65 1.47
N HIS A 372 4.04 14.70 0.22
CA HIS A 372 4.48 15.70 -0.75
C HIS A 372 3.52 16.88 -0.78
N ASP A 373 4.05 18.05 -1.16
CA ASP A 373 3.24 19.25 -1.30
C ASP A 373 2.10 19.07 -2.31
N ASN A 374 0.92 19.54 -1.94
CA ASN A 374 -0.27 19.50 -2.77
C ASN A 374 -1.00 20.84 -2.74
N THR A 375 -1.34 21.35 -3.91
CA THR A 375 -2.19 22.54 -4.03
C THR A 375 -3.66 22.15 -3.82
N LEU A 376 -4.05 21.99 -2.56
CA LEU A 376 -5.43 21.69 -2.19
C LEU A 376 -6.32 22.94 -2.33
N PRO A 377 -7.56 22.80 -2.83
CA PRO A 377 -8.54 23.88 -2.79
C PRO A 377 -8.94 24.18 -1.34
N LYS A 378 -9.73 25.24 -1.12
CA LYS A 378 -10.34 25.45 0.19
C LYS A 378 -11.30 24.30 0.50
N LEU A 379 -11.11 23.66 1.66
CA LEU A 379 -11.83 22.43 2.04
C LEU A 379 -12.93 22.71 3.05
N ASP A 380 -14.09 22.11 2.83
CA ASP A 380 -15.22 22.10 3.77
C ASP A 380 -15.16 20.89 4.70
N MET A 381 -14.56 19.79 4.22
CA MET A 381 -14.36 18.58 5.01
C MET A 381 -13.07 17.84 4.65
N VAL A 382 -12.42 17.23 5.64
CA VAL A 382 -11.30 16.30 5.47
C VAL A 382 -11.65 15.00 6.16
N VAL A 383 -11.44 13.87 5.49
CA VAL A 383 -11.63 12.53 6.04
C VAL A 383 -10.33 11.76 5.91
N ALA A 384 -9.57 11.67 7.00
CA ALA A 384 -8.25 11.04 7.03
C ALA A 384 -8.24 9.94 8.10
N ARG A 385 -9.20 9.01 8.01
CA ARG A 385 -9.38 7.94 9.00
C ARG A 385 -8.31 6.88 8.85
N ASP A 386 -7.67 6.50 9.96
CA ASP A 386 -6.72 5.38 10.03
C ASP A 386 -5.55 5.47 9.03
N THR A 387 -5.25 6.69 8.57
CA THR A 387 -4.27 6.96 7.51
C THR A 387 -3.06 7.68 8.07
N LEU A 388 -3.29 8.65 8.98
CA LEU A 388 -2.24 9.53 9.49
C LEU A 388 -1.29 8.78 10.44
N CYS A 389 -1.72 7.67 11.03
CA CYS A 389 -0.86 6.77 11.79
C CYS A 389 0.30 6.15 10.99
N TYR A 390 0.29 6.21 9.66
CA TYR A 390 1.39 5.73 8.80
C TYR A 390 2.41 6.81 8.45
N LEU A 391 2.27 8.01 9.01
CA LEU A 391 3.14 9.14 8.73
C LEU A 391 4.06 9.43 9.93
N PRO A 392 5.34 9.76 9.67
CA PRO A 392 6.21 10.31 10.70
C PRO A 392 5.61 11.58 11.33
N GLU A 393 5.96 11.85 12.59
CA GLU A 393 5.39 12.98 13.33
C GLU A 393 5.61 14.34 12.63
N GLU A 394 6.79 14.54 12.03
CA GLU A 394 7.10 15.76 11.28
C GLU A 394 6.17 15.95 10.07
N SER A 395 5.89 14.88 9.33
CA SER A 395 4.96 14.89 8.21
C SER A 395 3.53 15.17 8.67
N CYS A 396 3.08 14.58 9.79
CA CYS A 396 1.79 14.91 10.38
C CYS A 396 1.70 16.39 10.76
N ARG A 397 2.74 16.97 11.39
CA ARG A 397 2.76 18.39 11.75
C ARG A 397 2.69 19.29 10.52
N ALA A 398 3.47 18.99 9.48
CA ALA A 398 3.43 19.73 8.21
C ALA A 398 2.04 19.66 7.55
N LEU A 399 1.41 18.47 7.58
CA LEU A 399 0.06 18.27 7.09
C LEU A 399 -0.95 19.13 7.86
N PHE A 400 -0.92 19.12 9.20
CA PHE A 400 -1.85 19.91 10.01
C PHE A 400 -1.67 21.42 9.82
N ASN A 401 -0.45 21.90 9.55
CA ASN A 401 -0.22 23.29 9.14
C ASN A 401 -0.89 23.60 7.80
N THR A 402 -0.75 22.70 6.82
CA THR A 402 -1.42 22.83 5.51
C THR A 402 -2.95 22.82 5.66
N LEU A 403 -3.49 21.94 6.51
CA LEU A 403 -4.91 21.89 6.84
C LEU A 403 -5.39 23.19 7.50
N ASP A 404 -4.56 23.81 8.33
CA ASP A 404 -4.89 25.12 8.90
C ASP A 404 -5.01 26.21 7.83
N ASP A 405 -4.19 26.16 6.78
CA ASP A 405 -4.29 27.12 5.68
C ASP A 405 -5.49 26.86 4.76
N VAL A 406 -5.85 25.60 4.49
CA VAL A 406 -6.88 25.27 3.48
C VAL A 406 -8.29 25.11 4.05
N MET A 407 -8.43 24.75 5.34
CA MET A 407 -9.74 24.59 5.99
C MET A 407 -10.24 25.92 6.56
N LYS A 408 -11.52 26.23 6.35
CA LYS A 408 -12.16 27.44 6.88
C LYS A 408 -12.70 27.20 8.30
N PRO A 409 -12.95 28.26 9.09
CA PRO A 409 -13.74 28.12 10.32
C PRO A 409 -15.08 27.44 10.03
N GLY A 410 -15.40 26.41 10.83
CA GLY A 410 -16.58 25.57 10.65
C GLY A 410 -16.41 24.36 9.72
N SER A 411 -15.27 24.22 9.02
CA SER A 411 -14.95 23.00 8.27
C SER A 411 -14.78 21.80 9.22
N LEU A 412 -15.03 20.60 8.70
CA LEU A 412 -15.03 19.35 9.49
C LEU A 412 -13.79 18.49 9.20
N LEU A 413 -13.17 17.96 10.24
CA LEU A 413 -12.11 16.98 10.15
C LEU A 413 -12.58 15.68 10.81
N LEU A 414 -12.58 14.59 10.04
CA LEU A 414 -12.94 13.26 10.49
C LEU A 414 -11.67 12.39 10.50
N LEU A 415 -11.26 11.95 11.69
CA LEU A 415 -10.09 11.10 11.92
C LEU A 415 -10.53 9.69 12.36
N GLY A 416 -9.56 8.78 12.49
CA GLY A 416 -9.80 7.45 13.02
C GLY A 416 -10.37 7.49 14.45
N SER A 417 -11.06 6.43 14.85
CA SER A 417 -11.72 6.32 16.16
C SER A 417 -10.76 6.46 17.35
N ASN A 418 -9.46 6.24 17.11
CA ASN A 418 -8.40 6.31 18.11
C ASN A 418 -7.34 7.37 17.75
N GLU A 419 -7.73 8.36 16.94
CA GLU A 419 -6.87 9.45 16.48
C GLU A 419 -7.47 10.81 16.88
N GLU A 420 -6.61 11.72 17.31
CA GLU A 420 -6.94 13.09 17.67
C GLU A 420 -6.13 14.09 16.84
N PRO A 421 -6.65 15.31 16.58
CA PRO A 421 -5.93 16.30 15.82
C PRO A 421 -4.72 16.82 16.60
N ILE A 422 -3.68 17.21 15.85
CA ILE A 422 -2.60 18.02 16.41
C ILE A 422 -3.15 19.43 16.68
N ASN A 423 -2.68 20.08 17.75
CA ASN A 423 -3.12 21.40 18.22
C ASN A 423 -4.62 21.42 18.57
N PRO A 424 -5.06 20.65 19.58
CA PRO A 424 -6.47 20.46 19.92
C PRO A 424 -7.22 21.78 20.22
N GLU A 425 -6.51 22.84 20.59
CA GLU A 425 -7.04 24.18 20.80
C GLU A 425 -7.65 24.81 19.53
N LEU A 426 -7.24 24.41 18.34
CA LEU A 426 -7.79 24.90 17.07
C LEU A 426 -9.10 24.20 16.67
N TRP A 427 -9.45 23.14 17.40
CA TRP A 427 -10.55 22.26 17.06
C TRP A 427 -11.63 22.23 18.16
N GLU A 428 -12.86 22.06 17.74
CA GLU A 428 -14.01 21.77 18.58
C GLU A 428 -14.40 20.30 18.34
N ARG A 429 -14.22 19.45 19.35
CA ARG A 429 -14.60 18.03 19.27
C ARG A 429 -16.13 17.92 19.28
N ILE A 430 -16.68 17.33 18.23
CA ILE A 430 -18.10 16.99 18.09
C ILE A 430 -18.24 15.46 18.03
N GLU A 431 -19.26 14.93 18.69
CA GLU A 431 -19.48 13.48 18.77
C GLU A 431 -20.95 13.15 18.55
N ASN A 432 -21.20 12.10 17.78
CA ASN A 432 -22.52 11.53 17.61
C ASN A 432 -22.45 10.00 17.64
N SER A 433 -23.03 9.40 18.69
CA SER A 433 -23.19 7.94 18.84
C SER A 433 -21.94 7.11 18.48
N GLY A 434 -20.77 7.56 18.94
CA GLY A 434 -19.48 6.89 18.74
C GLY A 434 -18.70 7.29 17.49
N VAL A 435 -19.23 8.19 16.66
CA VAL A 435 -18.46 8.86 15.59
C VAL A 435 -18.01 10.23 16.10
N VAL A 436 -16.70 10.48 16.06
CA VAL A 436 -16.08 11.73 16.50
C VAL A 436 -15.60 12.49 15.28
N ALA A 437 -15.89 13.78 15.21
CA ALA A 437 -15.30 14.70 14.26
C ALA A 437 -14.82 15.96 14.98
N TYR A 438 -14.02 16.76 14.28
CA TYR A 438 -13.38 17.94 14.80
C TYR A 438 -13.75 19.12 13.90
N LYS A 439 -14.52 20.05 14.45
CA LYS A 439 -14.91 21.27 13.74
C LYS A 439 -13.85 22.34 13.96
N LYS A 440 -13.37 22.95 12.88
CA LYS A 440 -12.39 24.03 12.97
C LYS A 440 -13.02 25.27 13.62
N ARG A 441 -12.32 25.86 14.60
CA ARG A 441 -12.79 27.04 15.35
C ARG A 441 -12.81 28.32 14.54
#